data_AF-A0A0D8ZMX4-F1
#
_entry.id   AF-A0A0D8ZMX4-F1
#
_cell.length_a   1.000
_cell.length_b   1.000
_cell.length_c   1.000
_cell.angle_alpha   90.00
_cell.angle_beta   90.00
_cell.angle_gamma   90.00
#
_symmetry.space_group_name_H-M   'P 1'
#
loop_
_entity.id
_entity.type
_entity.pdbx_description
1 polymer ?
#
loop_
_entity_poly.entity_id
_entity_poly.type
_entity_poly.pdbx_seq_one_letter_code
_entity_poly.pdbx_strand_id
1 'polypeptide(L)'
;MGLIPGQIARRMQGMYFNNFGEFRKTFWKLVEQDPYLRKGWTKGNIKRMRQGMAPIAPRAEQTGGGANKVYQLDHSHDLQHGGEVYDLGNIRIVSPRFHQQYGRD
;
A
#
# COMPACT_ATOMS: atom_id res chain seq x y z
N MET A 1 -5.39 8.86 4.57
CA MET A 1 -5.34 8.33 3.20
C MET A 1 -4.18 8.97 2.46
N GLY A 2 -3.49 8.24 1.59
CA GLY A 2 -2.49 8.78 0.65
C GLY A 2 -2.61 8.13 -0.72
N LEU A 3 -2.32 8.89 -1.78
CA LEU A 3 -2.26 8.37 -3.15
C LEU A 3 -0.94 7.61 -3.38
N ILE A 4 -0.89 6.79 -4.41
CA ILE A 4 0.34 6.16 -4.86
C ILE A 4 1.33 7.24 -5.35
N PRO A 5 2.56 7.31 -4.83
CA PRO A 5 3.56 8.25 -5.32
C PRO A 5 3.85 8.00 -6.80
N GLY A 6 3.84 9.05 -7.62
CA GLY A 6 4.02 8.92 -9.07
C GLY A 6 5.36 8.27 -9.48
N GLN A 7 6.40 8.41 -8.66
CA GLN A 7 7.68 7.70 -8.87
C GLN A 7 7.59 6.18 -8.69
N ILE A 8 6.70 5.70 -7.84
CA ILE A 8 6.41 4.27 -7.69
C ILE A 8 5.51 3.82 -8.84
N ALA A 9 4.53 4.65 -9.20
CA ALA A 9 3.63 4.35 -10.30
C ALA A 9 4.37 4.06 -11.63
N ARG A 10 5.29 4.96 -12.00
CA ARG A 10 6.13 4.79 -13.19
C ARG A 10 7.01 3.55 -13.16
N ARG A 11 7.46 3.12 -11.98
CA ARG A 11 8.28 1.90 -11.84
C ARG A 11 7.45 0.63 -11.97
N MET A 12 6.18 0.66 -11.58
CA MET A 12 5.29 -0.49 -11.67
C MET A 12 4.59 -0.61 -13.03
N GLN A 13 4.61 0.45 -13.84
CA GLN A 13 4.04 0.45 -15.19
C GLN A 13 4.70 -0.62 -16.07
N GLY A 14 3.89 -1.46 -16.71
CA GLY A 14 4.35 -2.56 -17.56
C GLY A 14 4.84 -3.80 -16.81
N MET A 15 4.77 -3.81 -15.46
CA MET A 15 5.00 -5.03 -14.68
C MET A 15 3.76 -5.92 -14.68
N TYR A 16 3.99 -7.23 -14.78
CA TYR A 16 2.94 -8.24 -14.64
C TYR A 16 2.99 -8.84 -13.24
N PHE A 17 1.82 -9.07 -12.64
CA PHE A 17 1.68 -9.69 -11.33
C PHE A 17 0.67 -10.83 -11.41
N ASN A 18 1.03 -12.00 -10.85
CA ASN A 18 0.16 -13.17 -10.84
C ASN A 18 -1.03 -12.99 -9.89
N ASN A 19 -0.88 -12.11 -8.89
CA ASN A 19 -1.92 -11.78 -7.91
C ASN A 19 -1.62 -10.45 -7.20
N PHE A 20 -2.62 -9.93 -6.50
CA PHE A 20 -2.49 -8.70 -5.72
C PHE A 20 -1.47 -8.79 -4.57
N GLY A 21 -1.18 -10.00 -4.08
CA GLY A 21 -0.13 -10.24 -3.09
C GLY A 21 1.26 -9.91 -3.64
N GLU A 22 1.58 -10.36 -4.85
CA GLU A 22 2.83 -10.01 -5.55
C GLU A 22 2.93 -8.51 -5.84
N PHE A 23 1.84 -7.92 -6.32
CA PHE A 23 1.73 -6.47 -6.52
C PHE A 23 2.08 -5.70 -5.24
N ARG A 24 1.42 -6.02 -4.11
CA ARG A 24 1.68 -5.39 -2.81
C ARG A 24 3.13 -5.56 -2.36
N LYS A 25 3.68 -6.77 -2.56
CA LYS A 25 5.05 -7.10 -2.15
C LYS A 25 6.06 -6.26 -2.93
N THR A 26 5.84 -6.10 -4.22
CA THR A 26 6.64 -5.25 -5.11
C THR A 26 6.49 -3.78 -4.75
N PHE A 27 5.26 -3.30 -4.54
CA PHE A 27 4.98 -1.93 -4.14
C PHE A 27 5.81 -1.51 -2.91
N TRP A 28 5.75 -2.28 -1.82
CA TRP A 28 6.47 -1.94 -0.60
C TRP A 28 7.99 -1.98 -0.76
N LYS A 29 8.52 -2.90 -1.58
CA LYS A 29 9.95 -2.92 -1.91
C LYS A 29 10.36 -1.66 -2.67
N LEU A 30 9.56 -1.20 -3.63
CA LEU A 30 9.85 0.02 -4.39
C LEU A 30 9.81 1.27 -3.49
N VAL A 31 8.87 1.33 -2.54
CA VAL A 31 8.83 2.41 -1.54
C VAL A 31 10.09 2.43 -0.67
N GLU A 32 10.61 1.26 -0.28
CA GLU A 32 11.86 1.18 0.50
C GLU A 32 13.10 1.58 -0.29
N GLN A 33 13.14 1.23 -1.57
CA GLN A 33 14.26 1.55 -2.46
C GLN A 33 14.33 3.02 -2.82
N ASP A 34 13.22 3.75 -2.74
CA ASP A 34 13.19 5.20 -3.00
C ASP A 34 13.78 5.98 -1.80
N PRO A 35 14.90 6.71 -1.98
CA PRO A 35 15.56 7.41 -0.88
C PRO A 35 14.74 8.55 -0.28
N TYR A 36 13.79 9.13 -1.02
CA TYR A 36 12.93 10.20 -0.53
C TYR A 36 11.75 9.62 0.27
N LEU A 37 11.11 8.56 -0.25
CA LEU A 37 9.97 7.94 0.42
C LEU A 37 10.38 7.18 1.69
N ARG A 38 11.51 6.46 1.67
CA ARG A 38 11.96 5.66 2.82
C ARG A 38 12.26 6.51 4.05
N LYS A 39 12.57 7.80 3.90
CA LYS A 39 12.87 8.74 5.01
C LYS A 39 11.69 8.94 5.96
N GLY A 40 10.46 8.75 5.48
CA GLY A 40 9.25 8.88 6.31
C GLY A 40 8.99 7.69 7.24
N TRP A 41 9.83 6.66 7.21
CA TRP A 41 9.57 5.38 7.89
C TRP A 41 10.61 5.07 8.96
N THR A 42 10.17 4.41 10.04
CA THR A 42 11.07 3.91 11.08
C THR A 42 12.00 2.82 10.53
N LYS A 43 13.15 2.60 11.17
CA LYS A 43 14.09 1.50 10.80
C LYS A 43 13.40 0.14 10.75
N GLY A 44 12.47 -0.12 11.68
CA GLY A 44 11.67 -1.35 11.69
C GLY A 44 10.77 -1.47 10.46
N ASN A 45 10.07 -0.39 10.09
CA ASN A 45 9.22 -0.37 8.90
C ASN A 45 10.03 -0.47 7.60
N ILE A 46 11.20 0.17 7.52
CA ILE A 46 12.14 0.00 6.40
C ILE A 46 12.53 -1.47 6.24
N LYS A 47 12.93 -2.16 7.34
CA LYS A 47 13.27 -3.59 7.29
C LYS A 47 12.11 -4.45 6.78
N ARG A 48 10.87 -4.15 7.21
CA ARG A 48 9.67 -4.84 6.74
C ARG A 48 9.44 -4.63 5.24
N MET A 49 9.49 -3.39 4.78
CA MET A 49 9.26 -3.05 3.37
C MET A 49 10.32 -3.65 2.45
N ARG A 50 11.58 -3.74 2.89
CA ARG A 50 12.64 -4.45 2.17
C ARG A 50 12.30 -5.93 1.93
N GLN A 51 11.57 -6.55 2.85
CA GLN A 51 11.06 -7.93 2.72
C GLN A 51 9.73 -8.00 1.95
N GLY A 52 9.24 -6.87 1.45
CA GLY A 52 7.95 -6.73 0.77
C GLY A 52 6.74 -6.74 1.70
N MET A 53 6.95 -6.58 3.01
CA MET A 53 5.86 -6.47 3.97
C MET A 53 5.40 -5.04 4.13
N ALA A 54 4.09 -4.85 4.32
CA ALA A 54 3.53 -3.56 4.65
C ALA A 54 4.11 -3.01 5.98
N PRO A 55 4.37 -1.69 6.05
CA PRO A 55 4.80 -1.04 7.27
C PRO A 55 3.68 -1.04 8.32
N ILE A 56 4.07 -1.09 9.59
CA ILE A 56 3.16 -1.02 10.74
C ILE A 56 2.70 0.42 10.89
N ALA A 57 1.38 0.61 11.01
CA ALA A 57 0.76 1.91 11.23
C ALA A 57 1.04 2.42 12.65
N PRO A 58 0.99 3.74 12.91
CA PRO A 58 1.00 4.28 14.28
C PRO A 58 -0.06 3.60 15.14
N ARG A 59 0.19 3.38 16.45
CA ARG A 59 -0.75 2.64 17.32
C ARG A 59 -2.18 3.20 17.30
N ALA A 60 -2.32 4.53 17.25
CA ALA A 60 -3.63 5.20 17.18
C ALA A 60 -4.42 4.90 15.89
N GLU A 61 -3.73 4.44 14.84
CA GLU A 61 -4.28 4.12 13.52
C GLU A 61 -4.53 2.62 13.33
N GLN A 62 -4.25 1.80 14.35
CA GLN A 62 -4.50 0.35 14.33
C GLN A 62 -5.89 0.03 14.89
N THR A 63 -6.50 -1.03 14.39
CA THR A 63 -7.82 -1.52 14.83
C THR A 63 -7.77 -2.96 15.34
N GLY A 64 -6.60 -3.60 15.32
CA GLY A 64 -6.39 -4.96 15.82
C GLY A 64 -5.05 -5.57 15.38
N GLY A 65 -4.97 -6.90 15.38
CA GLY A 65 -3.80 -7.66 14.93
C GLY A 65 -3.72 -7.87 13.41
N GLY A 66 -2.68 -8.56 12.94
CA GLY A 66 -2.58 -8.99 11.54
C GLY A 66 -2.62 -7.83 10.52
N ALA A 67 -3.59 -7.85 9.61
CA ALA A 67 -3.81 -6.79 8.63
C ALA A 67 -4.28 -5.47 9.29
N ASN A 68 -4.91 -5.54 10.46
CA ASN A 68 -5.49 -4.40 11.18
C ASN A 68 -4.45 -3.57 11.96
N LYS A 69 -3.14 -3.87 11.80
CA LYS A 69 -2.03 -3.07 12.33
C LYS A 69 -1.09 -2.49 11.27
N VAL A 70 -1.30 -2.80 9.98
CA VAL A 70 -0.41 -2.36 8.90
C VAL A 70 -1.13 -1.46 7.92
N TYR A 71 -0.39 -0.62 7.20
CA TYR A 71 -0.96 0.10 6.07
C TYR A 71 -1.44 -0.88 4.99
N GLN A 72 -2.57 -0.55 4.38
CA GLN A 72 -3.25 -1.37 3.38
C GLN A 72 -3.26 -0.63 2.04
N LEU A 73 -3.24 -1.40 0.96
CA LEU A 73 -3.48 -0.90 -0.39
C LEU A 73 -4.91 -1.27 -0.75
N ASP A 74 -5.72 -0.25 -0.99
CA ASP A 74 -7.16 -0.36 -1.16
C ASP A 74 -7.60 0.27 -2.48
N HIS A 75 -8.62 -0.29 -3.12
CA HIS A 75 -9.16 0.23 -4.38
C HIS A 75 -10.14 1.37 -4.11
N SER A 76 -10.13 2.38 -4.97
CA SER A 76 -10.88 3.63 -4.80
C SER A 76 -12.31 3.55 -5.29
N HIS A 77 -12.51 2.69 -6.28
CA HIS A 77 -13.77 2.39 -6.93
C HIS A 77 -13.95 0.87 -6.95
N ASP A 78 -15.20 0.44 -6.76
CA ASP A 78 -15.62 -0.94 -6.91
C ASP A 78 -15.06 -1.55 -8.20
N LEU A 79 -14.39 -2.69 -8.07
CA LEU A 79 -13.88 -3.51 -9.17
C LEU A 79 -14.99 -3.98 -10.14
N GLN A 80 -16.26 -3.76 -9.76
CA GLN A 80 -17.47 -4.17 -10.47
C GLN A 80 -17.75 -3.37 -11.76
N HIS A 81 -16.95 -2.32 -12.07
CA HIS A 81 -17.15 -1.48 -13.26
C HIS A 81 -15.94 -1.42 -14.21
N GLY A 82 -15.08 -2.44 -14.23
CA GLY A 82 -14.01 -2.55 -15.24
C GLY A 82 -12.79 -1.65 -14.99
N GLY A 83 -12.60 -1.16 -13.76
CA GLY A 83 -11.33 -0.57 -13.35
C GLY A 83 -10.25 -1.63 -13.30
N GLU A 84 -9.11 -1.39 -13.96
CA GLU A 84 -8.02 -2.36 -13.97
C GLU A 84 -7.55 -2.61 -12.53
N VAL A 85 -7.45 -3.88 -12.13
CA VAL A 85 -7.06 -4.33 -10.78
C VAL A 85 -5.73 -3.72 -10.32
N TYR A 86 -4.88 -3.31 -11.27
CA TYR A 86 -3.58 -2.71 -11.03
C TYR A 86 -3.48 -1.25 -11.46
N ASP A 87 -4.60 -0.58 -11.73
CA ASP A 87 -4.60 0.86 -11.97
C ASP A 87 -4.12 1.58 -10.70
N LEU A 88 -2.92 2.15 -10.79
CA LEU A 88 -2.27 2.85 -9.69
C LEU A 88 -2.95 4.19 -9.37
N GLY A 89 -3.77 4.72 -10.27
CA GLY A 89 -4.69 5.82 -10.02
C GLY A 89 -5.91 5.41 -9.19
N ASN A 90 -6.28 4.12 -9.22
CA ASN A 90 -7.37 3.54 -8.46
C ASN A 90 -6.93 2.97 -7.10
N ILE A 91 -5.62 2.88 -6.80
CA ILE A 91 -5.14 2.32 -5.53
C ILE A 91 -4.74 3.44 -4.55
N ARG A 92 -5.07 3.25 -3.28
CA ARG A 92 -4.75 4.18 -2.19
C ARG A 92 -4.08 3.47 -1.02
N ILE A 93 -3.23 4.20 -0.32
CA ILE A 93 -2.61 3.78 0.93
C ILE A 93 -3.49 4.25 2.08
N VAL A 94 -4.02 3.31 2.85
CA VAL A 94 -4.92 3.59 3.97
C VAL A 94 -4.41 2.98 5.27
N SER A 95 -4.65 3.66 6.40
CA SER A 95 -4.47 3.07 7.72
C SER A 95 -5.64 2.16 8.06
N PRO A 96 -5.47 1.16 8.93
CA PRO A 96 -6.57 0.30 9.39
C PRO A 96 -7.76 1.08 9.95
N ARG A 97 -7.51 2.11 10.77
CA ARG A 97 -8.57 2.95 11.33
C ARG A 97 -9.31 3.72 10.25
N PHE A 98 -8.59 4.29 9.28
CA PHE A 98 -9.23 4.98 8.16
C PHE A 98 -10.05 4.02 7.30
N HIS A 99 -9.52 2.83 6.99
CA HIS A 99 -10.26 1.82 6.23
C HIS A 99 -11.51 1.35 6.97
N GLN A 100 -11.45 1.10 8.27
CA GLN A 100 -12.65 0.72 9.04
C GLN A 100 -13.70 1.84 9.08
N GLN A 101 -13.28 3.09 9.12
CA GLN A 101 -14.18 4.24 9.25
C GLN A 101 -14.79 4.71 7.92
N TYR A 102 -14.06 4.55 6.82
CA TYR A 102 -14.40 5.14 5.51
C TYR A 102 -14.31 4.17 4.34
N GLY A 103 -13.96 2.90 4.57
CA GLY A 103 -14.16 1.83 3.60
C GLY A 103 -15.66 1.66 3.40
N ARG A 104 -16.20 2.40 2.44
CA ARG A 104 -17.55 2.18 1.95
C ARG A 104 -17.48 1.10 0.87
N ASP A 105 -18.24 0.05 1.16
CA ASP A 105 -18.85 -0.97 0.30
C ASP A 105 -17.90 -1.91 -0.45
#